data_AF-A0A9W9QXJ6-F1
#
_entry.id   AF-A0A9W9QXJ6-F1
#
_cell.length_a   1.000
_cell.length_b   1.000
_cell.length_c   1.000
_cell.angle_alpha   90.00
_cell.angle_beta   90.00
_cell.angle_gamma   90.00
#
_symmetry.space_group_name_H-M   'P 1'
#
loop_
_entity.id
_entity.type
_entity.pdbx_description
1 polymer ?
#
loop_
_entity_poly.entity_id
_entity_poly.type
_entity_poly.pdbx_seq_one_letter_code
_entity_poly.pdbx_strand_id
1 'polypeptide(L)'
;MNQLKKNQTLESAPDIAHGGLQNLAPNEDLKDPTHPPQDLFNSEESEVNFRTVSWQGAAILIAKFQIGLGALSLPSTFHVLGFFPGVLSFVLLAIITTVAGYVSGNARRYFPQMHSVGDAAQVLFGKGACEFVGLIYYIYLTLVAGAGMLTTSVALNTLSDHGACTMIFLAVACALAFVFGTGFRSLQKVAWLSWVGVAGIIFAIWITAIACLARARPAAAPPGPVNLDTRVVNSKASFTGVMSAISTQLFALGASGTFFSVAAEMKEPEKFTRSLIWGQSFIVITNIAISSIMYAKVGQYLASPALGSAGLLIKKISFGISFPGLLVTAVIWSHIAAKYWFVRILRGTRHLQSNTITHWTVWVGSMAITVAIGFIIVGVVPFFDDFLSLIGALINPVFTNVLPGFMILYFLGNNLVRVSDGNSYDATEGPVSPTAWLPAAFKKYRSGWKQALAIAGAVLMIISGAFIIIGGTYSTILNIQGSYKDGSVSGVFSCGDNS
;
A
#
# COMPACT_ATOMS: atom_id res chain seq x y z
N MET A 1 -28.51 42.76 -53.25
CA MET A 1 -28.18 44.11 -52.73
C MET A 1 -26.67 44.28 -52.78
N ASN A 2 -26.19 45.34 -53.44
CA ASN A 2 -24.87 46.02 -53.39
C ASN A 2 -23.57 45.16 -53.40
N GLN A 3 -22.64 45.29 -54.37
CA GLN A 3 -21.74 46.43 -54.68
C GLN A 3 -20.67 46.66 -53.58
N LEU A 4 -19.35 46.85 -53.86
CA LEU A 4 -18.65 47.16 -55.12
C LEU A 4 -17.18 46.64 -55.18
N LYS A 5 -16.60 46.63 -56.39
CA LYS A 5 -15.18 46.45 -56.81
C LYS A 5 -14.15 47.41 -56.17
N LYS A 6 -12.88 46.96 -56.01
CA LYS A 6 -11.59 47.58 -56.44
C LYS A 6 -10.42 46.69 -55.96
N ASN A 7 -9.39 46.27 -56.72
CA ASN A 7 -8.44 46.86 -57.70
C ASN A 7 -7.36 47.81 -57.14
N GLN A 8 -6.11 47.30 -57.05
CA GLN A 8 -4.78 47.89 -57.35
C GLN A 8 -3.72 46.88 -56.82
N THR A 9 -2.84 46.16 -57.55
CA THR A 9 -1.95 46.32 -58.74
C THR A 9 -0.71 47.21 -58.56
N LEU A 10 0.44 46.68 -59.04
CA LEU A 10 1.80 47.23 -59.16
C LEU A 10 2.66 47.36 -57.89
N GLU A 11 4.01 47.31 -57.93
CA GLU A 11 5.00 46.61 -58.81
C GLU A 11 6.42 46.83 -58.19
N SER A 12 7.43 46.07 -58.64
CA SER A 12 8.88 46.34 -58.55
C SER A 12 9.62 46.32 -57.20
N ALA A 13 10.68 45.50 -57.15
CA ALA A 13 11.89 45.78 -56.37
C ALA A 13 12.86 46.64 -57.22
N PRO A 14 13.82 47.35 -56.61
CA PRO A 14 15.20 46.80 -56.64
C PRO A 14 16.06 47.09 -55.38
N ASP A 15 17.26 46.50 -55.36
CA ASP A 15 18.27 46.59 -54.30
C ASP A 15 18.83 48.00 -54.03
N ILE A 16 19.11 48.32 -52.75
CA ILE A 16 20.26 49.15 -52.34
C ILE A 16 20.85 48.58 -51.02
N ALA A 17 22.17 48.42 -50.98
CA ALA A 17 22.90 47.93 -49.80
C ALA A 17 23.55 49.06 -48.99
N HIS A 18 23.47 48.98 -47.66
CA HIS A 18 24.36 49.50 -46.60
C HIS A 18 23.69 49.07 -45.27
N GLY A 19 24.34 48.61 -44.21
CA GLY A 19 25.74 48.55 -43.81
C GLY A 19 25.76 48.64 -42.27
N GLY A 20 26.35 47.67 -41.58
CA GLY A 20 26.29 47.63 -40.10
C GLY A 20 26.85 46.34 -39.52
N LEU A 21 28.02 46.43 -38.89
CA LEU A 21 28.76 45.30 -38.34
C LEU A 21 28.61 45.28 -36.82
N GLN A 22 27.98 44.23 -36.26
CA GLN A 22 27.96 44.01 -34.80
C GLN A 22 27.71 42.54 -34.40
N ASN A 23 28.78 41.93 -33.87
CA ASN A 23 28.81 40.91 -32.81
C ASN A 23 27.76 39.77 -32.83
N LEU A 24 28.14 38.64 -33.44
CA LEU A 24 27.55 37.33 -33.14
C LEU A 24 28.41 36.59 -32.10
N ALA A 25 28.04 36.69 -30.82
CA ALA A 25 28.30 35.64 -29.85
C ALA A 25 27.02 34.77 -29.75
N PRO A 26 27.10 33.43 -29.63
CA PRO A 26 25.91 32.60 -29.47
C PRO A 26 25.23 32.92 -28.14
N ASN A 27 23.95 33.30 -28.18
CA ASN A 27 23.15 33.44 -26.96
C ASN A 27 23.05 32.08 -26.24
N GLU A 28 23.12 32.12 -24.92
CA GLU A 28 22.81 30.98 -24.05
C GLU A 28 21.37 30.49 -24.27
N ASP A 29 21.13 29.20 -24.01
CA ASP A 29 19.84 28.54 -24.18
C ASP A 29 18.72 29.22 -23.36
N LEU A 30 17.97 30.11 -24.02
CA LEU A 30 16.67 30.58 -23.57
C LEU A 30 15.70 29.40 -23.54
N LYS A 31 15.56 28.76 -22.37
CA LYS A 31 14.50 27.78 -22.11
C LYS A 31 13.13 28.41 -22.37
N ASP A 32 12.46 27.90 -23.39
CA ASP A 32 11.08 28.22 -23.71
C ASP A 32 10.17 27.96 -22.48
N PRO A 33 9.41 28.95 -21.98
CA PRO A 33 8.54 28.78 -20.81
C PRO A 33 7.29 27.91 -21.05
N THR A 34 7.03 27.44 -22.27
CA THR A 34 5.71 26.88 -22.65
C THR A 34 5.51 25.39 -22.37
N HIS A 35 6.53 24.65 -21.94
CA HIS A 35 6.33 23.24 -21.56
C HIS A 35 5.70 23.10 -20.17
N PRO A 36 4.54 22.41 -20.03
CA PRO A 36 4.02 22.04 -18.72
C PRO A 36 5.05 21.16 -17.97
N PRO A 37 5.10 21.21 -16.63
CA PRO A 37 6.15 20.55 -15.84
C PRO A 37 6.22 19.06 -16.18
N GLN A 38 7.36 18.65 -16.77
CA GLN A 38 7.56 17.35 -17.40
C GLN A 38 7.23 16.20 -16.45
N ASP A 39 6.29 15.33 -16.82
CA ASP A 39 5.92 14.15 -16.03
C ASP A 39 7.14 13.21 -15.85
N LEU A 40 7.27 12.60 -14.67
CA LEU A 40 8.24 11.53 -14.39
C LEU A 40 8.25 10.40 -15.45
N PHE A 41 7.10 10.14 -16.09
CA PHE A 41 6.98 9.17 -17.18
C PHE A 41 6.57 9.85 -18.49
N ASN A 42 7.50 9.96 -19.45
CA ASN A 42 7.19 10.42 -20.80
C ASN A 42 6.42 9.33 -21.55
N SER A 43 5.21 9.62 -22.03
CA SER A 43 4.31 8.65 -22.66
C SER A 43 4.45 8.50 -24.17
N GLU A 44 5.06 9.48 -24.86
CA GLU A 44 5.03 9.57 -26.33
C GLU A 44 6.32 9.07 -27.01
N GLU A 45 7.47 9.06 -26.32
CA GLU A 45 8.78 8.68 -26.90
C GLU A 45 9.45 7.48 -26.21
N SER A 46 8.77 6.77 -25.29
CA SER A 46 9.39 5.73 -24.45
C SER A 46 9.13 4.29 -24.91
N GLU A 47 10.16 3.44 -24.88
CA GLU A 47 10.03 1.99 -25.15
C GLU A 47 9.17 1.26 -24.09
N VAL A 48 9.12 1.79 -22.86
CA VAL A 48 8.35 1.21 -21.74
C VAL A 48 7.40 2.27 -21.17
N ASN A 49 6.12 2.15 -21.57
CA ASN A 49 5.04 2.98 -21.04
C ASN A 49 4.49 2.40 -19.72
N PHE A 50 4.58 3.19 -18.64
CA PHE A 50 4.07 2.84 -17.31
C PHE A 50 2.65 3.35 -17.04
N ARG A 51 2.20 4.45 -17.69
CA ARG A 51 0.87 5.09 -17.47
C ARG A 51 -0.25 4.32 -18.17
N THR A 52 -0.50 3.11 -17.69
CA THR A 52 -1.29 2.08 -18.39
C THR A 52 -2.44 1.51 -17.56
N VAL A 53 -2.52 1.83 -16.25
CA VAL A 53 -3.54 1.31 -15.33
C VAL A 53 -4.86 2.08 -15.49
N SER A 54 -5.97 1.35 -15.67
CA SER A 54 -7.32 1.94 -15.68
C SER A 54 -7.85 2.20 -14.26
N TRP A 55 -8.92 2.97 -14.10
CA TRP A 55 -9.52 3.19 -12.77
C TRP A 55 -10.06 1.88 -12.15
N GLN A 56 -10.56 0.93 -12.97
CA GLN A 56 -10.90 -0.41 -12.50
C GLN A 56 -9.66 -1.20 -12.08
N GLY A 57 -8.56 -1.08 -12.84
CA GLY A 57 -7.27 -1.67 -12.49
C GLY A 57 -6.69 -1.14 -11.17
N ALA A 58 -6.83 0.16 -10.93
CA ALA A 58 -6.47 0.79 -9.66
C ALA A 58 -7.38 0.33 -8.51
N ALA A 59 -8.70 0.20 -8.75
CA ALA A 59 -9.63 -0.28 -7.73
C ALA A 59 -9.33 -1.73 -7.29
N ILE A 60 -9.05 -2.63 -8.24
CA ILE A 60 -8.69 -4.01 -7.91
C ILE A 60 -7.30 -4.11 -7.27
N LEU A 61 -6.34 -3.24 -7.64
CA LEU A 61 -5.04 -3.15 -6.96
C LEU A 61 -5.22 -2.70 -5.51
N ILE A 62 -5.99 -1.65 -5.25
CA ILE A 62 -6.30 -1.15 -3.89
C ILE A 62 -6.97 -2.23 -3.04
N ALA A 63 -7.92 -2.97 -3.62
CA ALA A 63 -8.52 -4.14 -2.98
C ALA A 63 -7.49 -5.24 -2.71
N LYS A 64 -6.60 -5.52 -3.68
CA LYS A 64 -5.62 -6.60 -3.60
C LYS A 64 -4.47 -6.34 -2.62
N PHE A 65 -4.05 -5.10 -2.43
CA PHE A 65 -3.07 -4.75 -1.39
C PHE A 65 -3.60 -5.09 0.01
N GLN A 66 -4.90 -4.95 0.25
CA GLN A 66 -5.54 -5.19 1.55
C GLN A 66 -6.07 -6.63 1.72
N ILE A 67 -6.52 -7.28 0.64
CA ILE A 67 -7.11 -8.62 0.71
C ILE A 67 -6.09 -9.75 0.46
N GLY A 68 -5.92 -10.56 1.50
CA GLY A 68 -5.16 -11.81 1.47
C GLY A 68 -4.26 -12.03 2.68
N LEU A 69 -3.79 -10.94 3.30
CA LEU A 69 -3.06 -11.03 4.56
C LEU A 69 -4.01 -10.64 5.70
N GLY A 70 -4.43 -9.37 5.76
CA GLY A 70 -5.33 -8.87 6.80
C GLY A 70 -6.63 -9.65 6.95
N ALA A 71 -7.32 -9.94 5.85
CA ALA A 71 -8.59 -10.67 5.84
C ALA A 71 -8.53 -12.04 6.56
N LEU A 72 -7.34 -12.65 6.67
CA LEU A 72 -7.16 -13.97 7.27
C LEU A 72 -6.84 -13.92 8.78
N SER A 73 -6.58 -12.74 9.35
CA SER A 73 -6.33 -12.57 10.79
C SER A 73 -7.41 -11.72 11.48
N LEU A 74 -8.19 -10.92 10.75
CA LEU A 74 -9.29 -10.13 11.33
C LEU A 74 -10.30 -10.89 12.20
N PRO A 75 -10.66 -12.17 11.95
CA PRO A 75 -11.53 -12.91 12.86
C PRO A 75 -10.96 -13.06 14.27
N SER A 76 -9.63 -13.25 14.43
CA SER A 76 -9.01 -13.40 15.76
C SER A 76 -9.04 -12.09 16.54
N THR A 77 -8.90 -10.95 15.85
CA THR A 77 -8.96 -9.62 16.50
C THR A 77 -10.34 -9.33 17.09
N PHE A 78 -11.42 -9.86 16.49
CA PHE A 78 -12.78 -9.74 17.04
C PHE A 78 -12.98 -10.60 18.29
N HIS A 79 -12.28 -11.73 18.44
CA HIS A 79 -12.27 -12.49 19.67
C HIS A 79 -11.50 -11.78 20.79
N VAL A 80 -10.33 -11.23 20.48
CA VAL A 80 -9.52 -10.49 21.46
C VAL A 80 -10.24 -9.25 21.98
N LEU A 81 -10.82 -8.43 21.09
CA LEU A 81 -11.50 -7.17 21.47
C LEU A 81 -12.96 -7.38 21.96
N GLY A 82 -13.58 -8.50 21.61
CA GLY A 82 -15.03 -8.67 21.62
C GLY A 82 -15.69 -8.04 20.39
N PHE A 83 -16.92 -8.46 20.08
CA PHE A 83 -17.59 -8.14 18.82
C PHE A 83 -17.70 -6.63 18.55
N PHE A 84 -18.27 -5.89 19.49
CA PHE A 84 -18.59 -4.48 19.28
C PHE A 84 -17.33 -3.60 19.24
N PRO A 85 -16.37 -3.71 20.19
CA PRO A 85 -15.10 -2.98 20.08
C PRO A 85 -14.28 -3.40 18.86
N GLY A 86 -14.31 -4.68 18.48
CA GLY A 86 -13.61 -5.19 17.30
C GLY A 86 -14.11 -4.58 15.99
N VAL A 87 -15.44 -4.56 15.77
CA VAL A 87 -16.04 -3.92 14.59
C VAL A 87 -15.86 -2.40 14.63
N LEU A 88 -16.09 -1.76 15.79
CA LEU A 88 -15.96 -0.31 15.93
C LEU A 88 -14.52 0.16 15.64
N SER A 89 -13.52 -0.51 16.20
CA SER A 89 -12.10 -0.18 15.95
C SER A 89 -11.76 -0.36 14.47
N PHE A 90 -12.15 -1.47 13.85
CA PHE A 90 -11.93 -1.71 12.42
C PHE A 90 -12.58 -0.63 11.53
N VAL A 91 -13.80 -0.20 11.83
CA VAL A 91 -14.48 0.89 11.09
C VAL A 91 -13.77 2.24 11.27
N LEU A 92 -13.33 2.59 12.48
CA LEU A 92 -12.59 3.82 12.74
C LEU A 92 -11.24 3.83 12.00
N LEU A 93 -10.50 2.72 12.05
CA LEU A 93 -9.26 2.53 11.30
C LEU A 93 -9.52 2.60 9.78
N ALA A 94 -10.61 2.02 9.30
CA ALA A 94 -10.99 2.08 7.88
C ALA A 94 -11.29 3.51 7.41
N ILE A 95 -11.95 4.34 8.24
CA ILE A 95 -12.16 5.76 7.94
C ILE A 95 -10.82 6.50 7.85
N ILE A 96 -9.92 6.28 8.82
CA ILE A 96 -8.58 6.88 8.85
C ILE A 96 -7.76 6.48 7.62
N THR A 97 -7.69 5.19 7.28
CA THR A 97 -6.94 4.71 6.10
C THR A 97 -7.56 5.16 4.78
N THR A 98 -8.89 5.36 4.72
CA THR A 98 -9.57 5.96 3.56
C THR A 98 -9.15 7.41 3.36
N VAL A 99 -9.14 8.22 4.43
CA VAL A 99 -8.69 9.62 4.39
C VAL A 99 -7.21 9.68 3.99
N ALA A 100 -6.35 8.87 4.62
CA ALA A 100 -4.95 8.75 4.26
C ALA A 100 -4.73 8.36 2.79
N GLY A 101 -5.53 7.41 2.30
CA GLY A 101 -5.48 6.97 0.91
C GLY A 101 -5.91 8.05 -0.08
N TYR A 102 -6.95 8.82 0.26
CA TYR A 102 -7.42 9.95 -0.54
C TYR A 102 -6.34 11.04 -0.65
N VAL A 103 -5.70 11.39 0.48
CA VAL A 103 -4.62 12.38 0.54
C VAL A 103 -3.41 11.91 -0.26
N SER A 104 -3.00 10.65 -0.08
CA SER A 104 -1.82 10.07 -0.74
C SER A 104 -1.98 9.98 -2.25
N GLY A 105 -3.06 9.35 -2.74
CA GLY A 105 -3.25 9.14 -4.18
C GLY A 105 -3.63 10.41 -4.96
N ASN A 106 -4.18 11.45 -4.30
CA ASN A 106 -4.44 12.74 -4.95
C ASN A 106 -3.30 13.76 -4.81
N ALA A 107 -2.26 13.48 -4.02
CA ALA A 107 -1.12 14.39 -3.84
C ALA A 107 -0.44 14.78 -5.17
N ARG A 108 -0.43 13.87 -6.14
CA ARG A 108 0.11 14.07 -7.49
C ARG A 108 -0.61 15.18 -8.29
N ARG A 109 -1.87 15.52 -7.97
CA ARG A 109 -2.59 16.65 -8.59
C ARG A 109 -2.06 18.02 -8.16
N TYR A 110 -1.27 18.05 -7.09
CA TYR A 110 -0.55 19.23 -6.58
C TYR A 110 0.94 19.15 -6.94
N PHE A 111 1.52 17.94 -6.93
CA PHE A 111 2.93 17.68 -7.22
C PHE A 111 3.10 16.60 -8.31
N PRO A 112 3.12 16.96 -9.61
CA PRO A 112 3.18 15.98 -10.71
C PRO A 112 4.41 15.06 -10.69
N GLN A 113 5.53 15.50 -10.11
CA GLN A 113 6.75 14.70 -9.94
C GLN A 113 6.64 13.58 -8.88
N MET A 114 5.61 13.62 -8.03
CA MET A 114 5.47 12.73 -6.89
C MET A 114 5.09 11.31 -7.36
N HIS A 115 5.89 10.32 -6.96
CA HIS A 115 5.67 8.90 -7.26
C HIS A 115 5.72 8.02 -6.00
N SER A 116 6.40 8.48 -4.95
CA SER A 116 6.62 7.70 -3.73
C SER A 116 6.41 8.50 -2.45
N VAL A 117 6.29 7.76 -1.35
CA VAL A 117 6.24 8.29 0.01
C VAL A 117 7.48 9.14 0.35
N GLY A 118 8.65 8.77 -0.16
CA GLY A 118 9.89 9.55 0.03
C GLY A 118 9.78 10.95 -0.58
N ASP A 119 9.19 11.05 -1.78
CA ASP A 119 8.94 12.33 -2.45
C ASP A 119 7.99 13.23 -1.63
N ALA A 120 6.95 12.64 -1.01
CA ALA A 120 6.06 13.35 -0.08
C ALA A 120 6.79 13.82 1.19
N ALA A 121 7.65 12.98 1.78
CA ALA A 121 8.47 13.36 2.93
C ALA A 121 9.47 14.47 2.58
N GLN A 122 10.00 14.50 1.36
CA GLN A 122 10.87 15.58 0.87
C GLN A 122 10.14 16.94 0.83
N VAL A 123 8.89 16.96 0.37
CA VAL A 123 8.07 18.19 0.31
C VAL A 123 7.74 18.70 1.72
N LEU A 124 7.47 17.81 2.67
CA LEU A 124 7.09 18.18 4.04
C LEU A 124 8.26 18.62 4.93
N PHE A 125 9.40 17.92 4.82
CA PHE A 125 10.48 17.96 5.81
C PHE A 125 11.89 18.04 5.19
N GLY A 126 12.01 18.12 3.86
CA GLY A 126 13.29 18.25 3.15
C GLY A 126 14.05 16.93 2.93
N LYS A 127 15.27 17.05 2.39
CA LYS A 127 16.06 15.92 1.84
C LYS A 127 16.36 14.81 2.85
N GLY A 128 16.69 15.14 4.10
CA GLY A 128 16.98 14.13 5.13
C GLY A 128 15.80 13.19 5.41
N ALA A 129 14.58 13.73 5.43
CA ALA A 129 13.37 12.94 5.60
C ALA A 129 13.04 12.08 4.36
N CYS A 130 13.41 12.52 3.15
CA CYS A 130 13.25 11.74 1.92
C CYS A 130 14.03 10.41 1.95
N GLU A 131 15.24 10.43 2.52
CA GLU A 131 16.05 9.23 2.72
C GLU A 131 15.49 8.38 3.89
N PHE A 132 15.26 8.98 5.05
CA PHE A 132 14.81 8.26 6.26
C PHE A 132 13.44 7.60 6.09
N VAL A 133 12.42 8.37 5.68
CA VAL A 133 11.06 7.85 5.43
C VAL A 133 11.06 6.91 4.23
N GLY A 134 11.92 7.15 3.24
CA GLY A 134 12.10 6.27 2.09
C GLY A 134 12.66 4.89 2.45
N LEU A 135 13.67 4.84 3.32
CA LEU A 135 14.24 3.59 3.85
C LEU A 135 13.19 2.81 4.66
N ILE A 136 12.48 3.48 5.57
CA ILE A 136 11.40 2.88 6.36
C ILE A 136 10.29 2.34 5.44
N TYR A 137 9.97 3.06 4.36
CA TYR A 137 8.97 2.64 3.37
C TYR A 137 9.42 1.38 2.62
N TYR A 138 10.69 1.30 2.20
CA TYR A 138 11.21 0.07 1.61
C TYR A 138 11.16 -1.11 2.58
N ILE A 139 11.58 -0.92 3.85
CA ILE A 139 11.53 -1.97 4.87
C ILE A 139 10.09 -2.48 5.02
N TYR A 140 9.10 -1.58 5.15
CA TYR A 140 7.68 -1.95 5.15
C TYR A 140 7.31 -2.80 3.93
N LEU A 141 7.62 -2.36 2.71
CA LEU A 141 7.29 -3.12 1.50
C LEU A 141 7.92 -4.53 1.49
N THR A 142 9.18 -4.66 1.93
CA THR A 142 9.84 -5.99 2.05
C THR A 142 9.19 -6.87 3.12
N LEU A 143 8.70 -6.29 4.22
CA LEU A 143 7.98 -7.02 5.25
C LEU A 143 6.62 -7.52 4.77
N VAL A 144 5.84 -6.69 4.06
CA VAL A 144 4.55 -7.13 3.49
C VAL A 144 4.76 -8.17 2.37
N ALA A 145 5.85 -8.04 1.59
CA ALA A 145 6.27 -9.06 0.64
C ALA A 145 6.59 -10.39 1.33
N GLY A 146 7.34 -10.34 2.44
CA GLY A 146 7.58 -11.48 3.32
C GLY A 146 6.29 -12.11 3.84
N ALA A 147 5.29 -11.31 4.26
CA ALA A 147 4.02 -11.84 4.73
C ALA A 147 3.22 -12.57 3.61
N GLY A 148 3.37 -12.14 2.36
CA GLY A 148 2.91 -12.88 1.18
C GLY A 148 3.64 -14.21 0.98
N MET A 149 4.96 -14.24 1.18
CA MET A 149 5.77 -15.47 1.09
C MET A 149 5.42 -16.44 2.23
N LEU A 150 5.24 -15.94 3.46
CA LEU A 150 4.77 -16.71 4.61
C LEU A 150 3.43 -17.38 4.32
N THR A 151 2.40 -16.63 3.93
CA THR A 151 1.08 -17.22 3.63
C THR A 151 1.10 -18.20 2.46
N THR A 152 1.96 -17.98 1.47
CA THR A 152 2.18 -18.95 0.38
C THR A 152 2.84 -20.23 0.91
N SER A 153 3.80 -20.14 1.84
CA SER A 153 4.42 -21.31 2.50
C SER A 153 3.42 -22.09 3.37
N VAL A 154 2.56 -21.39 4.12
CA VAL A 154 1.47 -21.98 4.93
C VAL A 154 0.49 -22.77 4.05
N ALA A 155 0.18 -22.25 2.86
CA ALA A 155 -0.64 -22.96 1.88
C ALA A 155 0.04 -24.23 1.36
N LEU A 156 1.35 -24.20 1.07
CA LEU A 156 2.12 -25.37 0.64
C LEU A 156 2.23 -26.43 1.76
N ASN A 157 2.48 -26.03 3.00
CA ASN A 157 2.45 -26.92 4.17
C ASN A 157 1.06 -27.59 4.30
N THR A 158 -0.02 -26.79 4.26
CA THR A 158 -1.40 -27.29 4.33
C THR A 158 -1.70 -28.32 3.24
N LEU A 159 -1.32 -28.04 1.99
CA LEU A 159 -1.66 -28.88 0.85
C LEU A 159 -0.84 -30.18 0.80
N SER A 160 0.33 -30.19 1.43
CA SER A 160 1.26 -31.34 1.47
C SER A 160 1.21 -32.16 2.77
N ASP A 161 0.34 -31.82 3.72
CA ASP A 161 0.34 -32.35 5.10
C ASP A 161 1.73 -32.26 5.76
N HIS A 162 2.37 -31.08 5.63
CA HIS A 162 3.73 -30.84 6.12
C HIS A 162 4.78 -31.81 5.53
N GLY A 163 4.66 -32.11 4.23
CA GLY A 163 5.50 -33.10 3.54
C GLY A 163 6.99 -32.72 3.37
N ALA A 164 7.39 -31.53 3.80
CA ALA A 164 8.77 -31.06 3.85
C ALA A 164 8.93 -29.99 4.95
N CYS A 165 10.18 -29.71 5.35
CA CYS A 165 10.49 -28.61 6.26
C CYS A 165 9.88 -27.28 5.79
N THR A 166 9.20 -26.55 6.68
CA THR A 166 8.55 -25.25 6.40
C THR A 166 9.46 -24.25 5.67
N MET A 167 10.75 -24.23 6.01
CA MET A 167 11.73 -23.36 5.35
C MET A 167 11.93 -23.67 3.85
N ILE A 168 11.72 -24.91 3.42
CA ILE A 168 11.76 -25.29 2.00
C ILE A 168 10.54 -24.71 1.29
N PHE A 169 9.35 -24.80 1.88
CA PHE A 169 8.15 -24.18 1.30
C PHE A 169 8.24 -22.65 1.27
N LEU A 170 8.90 -22.03 2.26
CA LEU A 170 9.23 -20.60 2.18
C LEU A 170 10.21 -20.31 1.04
N ALA A 171 11.28 -21.08 0.89
CA ALA A 171 12.23 -20.91 -0.22
C ALA A 171 11.55 -21.07 -1.60
N VAL A 172 10.60 -22.00 -1.73
CA VAL A 172 9.76 -22.15 -2.93
C VAL A 172 8.86 -20.93 -3.13
N ALA A 173 8.18 -20.44 -2.09
CA ALA A 173 7.36 -19.23 -2.19
C ALA A 173 8.18 -18.00 -2.61
N CYS A 174 9.39 -17.84 -2.06
CA CYS A 174 10.37 -16.83 -2.44
C CYS A 174 10.78 -16.98 -3.92
N ALA A 175 11.15 -18.18 -4.37
CA ALA A 175 11.54 -18.44 -5.76
C ALA A 175 10.40 -18.14 -6.76
N LEU A 176 9.17 -18.56 -6.45
CA LEU A 176 7.99 -18.24 -7.25
C LEU A 176 7.73 -16.72 -7.29
N ALA A 177 7.80 -16.04 -6.15
CA ALA A 177 7.66 -14.58 -6.07
C ALA A 177 8.72 -13.87 -6.92
N PHE A 178 9.99 -14.30 -6.85
CA PHE A 178 11.09 -13.78 -7.67
C PHE A 178 10.85 -13.97 -9.17
N VAL A 179 10.56 -15.20 -9.61
CA VAL A 179 10.37 -15.51 -11.05
C VAL A 179 9.18 -14.76 -11.63
N PHE A 180 8.01 -14.83 -10.99
CA PHE A 180 6.82 -14.15 -11.49
C PHE A 180 6.94 -12.63 -11.39
N GLY A 181 7.42 -12.08 -10.27
CA GLY A 181 7.58 -10.64 -10.10
C GLY A 181 8.61 -10.02 -11.05
N THR A 182 9.71 -10.73 -11.33
CA THR A 182 10.70 -10.29 -12.34
C THR A 182 10.08 -10.22 -13.75
N GLY A 183 9.21 -11.15 -14.11
CA GLY A 183 8.57 -11.22 -15.43
C GLY A 183 7.60 -10.07 -15.76
N PHE A 184 7.04 -9.39 -14.75
CA PHE A 184 6.00 -8.36 -14.95
C PHE A 184 6.46 -6.94 -14.55
N ARG A 185 7.21 -6.25 -15.42
CA ARG A 185 7.74 -4.88 -15.12
C ARG A 185 6.68 -3.76 -14.94
N SER A 186 5.52 -3.83 -15.61
CA SER A 186 4.46 -2.79 -15.56
C SER A 186 3.30 -3.18 -14.63
N LEU A 187 2.77 -2.20 -13.86
CA LEU A 187 1.63 -2.42 -12.98
C LEU A 187 0.34 -2.83 -13.71
N GLN A 188 0.20 -2.60 -15.03
CA GLN A 188 -0.97 -3.09 -15.77
C GLN A 188 -1.04 -4.62 -15.79
N LYS A 189 0.08 -5.31 -16.01
CA LYS A 189 0.12 -6.79 -16.02
C LYS A 189 -0.12 -7.34 -14.62
N VAL A 190 0.43 -6.67 -13.62
CA VAL A 190 0.20 -6.97 -12.20
C VAL A 190 -1.27 -6.76 -11.81
N ALA A 191 -1.93 -5.70 -12.28
CA ALA A 191 -3.35 -5.43 -12.05
C ALA A 191 -4.27 -6.49 -12.66
N TRP A 192 -3.88 -7.13 -13.76
CA TRP A 192 -4.61 -8.28 -14.31
C TRP A 192 -4.50 -9.50 -13.39
N LEU A 193 -3.30 -9.81 -12.89
CA LEU A 193 -3.10 -10.87 -11.89
C LEU A 193 -3.89 -10.60 -10.60
N SER A 194 -4.02 -9.33 -10.19
CA SER A 194 -4.84 -8.92 -9.04
C SER A 194 -6.30 -9.37 -9.16
N TRP A 195 -6.90 -9.44 -10.35
CA TRP A 195 -8.26 -9.95 -10.51
C TRP A 195 -8.37 -11.42 -10.10
N VAL A 196 -7.49 -12.28 -10.63
CA VAL A 196 -7.40 -13.70 -10.26
C VAL A 196 -7.13 -13.83 -8.76
N GLY A 197 -6.20 -13.01 -8.24
CA GLY A 197 -5.78 -13.07 -6.86
C GLY A 197 -6.77 -12.51 -5.83
N VAL A 198 -7.68 -11.61 -6.21
CA VAL A 198 -8.82 -11.20 -5.38
C VAL A 198 -9.91 -12.26 -5.45
N ALA A 199 -10.26 -12.75 -6.65
CA ALA A 199 -11.31 -13.75 -6.82
C ALA A 199 -11.02 -15.04 -6.03
N GLY A 200 -9.82 -15.61 -6.17
CA GLY A 200 -9.45 -16.85 -5.44
C GLY A 200 -9.50 -16.71 -3.92
N ILE A 201 -9.07 -15.56 -3.38
CA ILE A 201 -9.14 -15.29 -1.93
C ILE A 201 -10.58 -15.09 -1.47
N ILE A 202 -11.38 -14.31 -2.23
CA ILE A 202 -12.81 -14.10 -1.94
C ILE A 202 -13.56 -15.43 -1.89
N PHE A 203 -13.39 -16.29 -2.90
CA PHE A 203 -14.06 -17.60 -2.90
C PHE A 203 -13.59 -18.45 -1.71
N ALA A 204 -12.29 -18.51 -1.42
CA ALA A 204 -11.77 -19.30 -0.31
C ALA A 204 -12.28 -18.84 1.07
N ILE A 205 -12.29 -17.53 1.36
CA ILE A 205 -12.78 -17.03 2.66
C ILE A 205 -14.30 -17.25 2.81
N TRP A 206 -15.09 -17.11 1.74
CA TRP A 206 -16.52 -17.42 1.78
C TRP A 206 -16.78 -18.92 1.94
N ILE A 207 -16.02 -19.79 1.27
CA ILE A 207 -16.10 -21.26 1.46
C ILE A 207 -15.80 -21.62 2.92
N THR A 208 -14.71 -21.10 3.50
CA THR A 208 -14.38 -21.34 4.92
C THR A 208 -15.48 -20.79 5.84
N ALA A 209 -15.98 -19.57 5.63
CA ALA A 209 -17.02 -18.98 6.46
C ALA A 209 -18.36 -19.75 6.40
N ILE A 210 -18.79 -20.16 5.21
CA ILE A 210 -20.01 -20.96 5.00
C ILE A 210 -19.84 -22.37 5.60
N ALA A 211 -18.67 -23.00 5.47
CA ALA A 211 -18.39 -24.28 6.11
C ALA A 211 -18.38 -24.17 7.64
N CYS A 212 -17.85 -23.09 8.22
CA CYS A 212 -17.95 -22.81 9.65
C CYS A 212 -19.41 -22.57 10.10
N LEU A 213 -20.25 -21.93 9.27
CA LEU A 213 -21.68 -21.76 9.53
C LEU A 213 -22.46 -23.08 9.51
N ALA A 214 -22.16 -23.96 8.55
CA ALA A 214 -22.88 -25.20 8.31
C ALA A 214 -22.54 -26.31 9.31
N ARG A 215 -21.39 -26.23 10.01
CA ARG A 215 -20.97 -27.23 11.00
C ARG A 215 -21.62 -26.96 12.35
N ALA A 216 -22.14 -28.02 12.98
CA ALA A 216 -22.77 -27.95 14.31
C ALA A 216 -21.80 -27.59 15.45
N ARG A 217 -20.48 -27.82 15.25
CA ARG A 217 -19.42 -27.47 16.22
C ARG A 217 -18.13 -27.05 15.50
N PRO A 218 -17.26 -26.22 16.14
CA PRO A 218 -15.95 -25.83 15.60
C PRO A 218 -15.05 -27.03 15.29
N ALA A 219 -14.01 -26.83 14.47
CA ALA A 219 -13.11 -27.92 14.08
C ALA A 219 -12.18 -28.35 15.23
N ALA A 220 -11.52 -27.38 15.86
CA ALA A 220 -10.58 -27.59 16.95
C ALA A 220 -11.25 -27.71 18.34
N ALA A 221 -12.59 -27.71 18.42
CA ALA A 221 -13.27 -27.87 19.70
C ALA A 221 -13.09 -29.31 20.25
N PRO A 222 -12.69 -29.49 21.51
CA PRO A 222 -12.53 -30.81 22.11
C PRO A 222 -13.86 -31.58 22.18
N PRO A 223 -13.85 -32.90 22.41
CA PRO A 223 -15.07 -33.67 22.67
C PRO A 223 -15.77 -33.16 23.95
N GLY A 224 -17.07 -32.84 23.84
CA GLY A 224 -17.87 -32.36 24.97
C GLY A 224 -18.58 -31.03 24.71
N PRO A 225 -19.06 -30.34 25.77
CA PRO A 225 -19.73 -29.05 25.67
C PRO A 225 -18.81 -27.97 25.06
N VAL A 226 -19.27 -27.31 24.01
CA VAL A 226 -18.47 -26.28 23.32
C VAL A 226 -18.72 -24.91 23.96
N ASN A 227 -17.72 -24.41 24.70
CA ASN A 227 -17.66 -22.98 25.02
C ASN A 227 -16.94 -22.24 23.88
N LEU A 228 -17.63 -21.35 23.17
CA LEU A 228 -17.04 -20.52 22.11
C LEU A 228 -16.34 -19.26 22.64
N ASP A 229 -16.62 -18.86 23.89
CA ASP A 229 -16.17 -17.60 24.49
C ASP A 229 -16.46 -16.34 23.64
N THR A 230 -17.62 -16.33 22.97
CA THR A 230 -18.10 -15.17 22.20
C THR A 230 -18.62 -14.09 23.14
N ARG A 231 -17.87 -13.00 23.26
CA ARG A 231 -18.17 -11.80 24.07
C ARG A 231 -18.58 -10.62 23.18
N VAL A 232 -19.55 -9.82 23.62
CA VAL A 232 -19.90 -8.55 22.97
C VAL A 232 -18.81 -7.50 23.20
N VAL A 233 -18.30 -7.44 24.44
CA VAL A 233 -17.15 -6.63 24.86
C VAL A 233 -16.24 -7.54 25.70
N ASN A 234 -14.94 -7.57 25.40
CA ASN A 234 -14.00 -8.37 26.19
C ASN A 234 -13.33 -7.54 27.30
N SER A 235 -14.04 -7.29 28.41
CA SER A 235 -13.53 -6.52 29.55
C SER A 235 -12.33 -7.17 30.29
N LYS A 236 -11.92 -8.39 29.91
CA LYS A 236 -10.76 -9.10 30.45
C LYS A 236 -9.57 -9.12 29.48
N ALA A 237 -9.65 -8.44 28.33
CA ALA A 237 -8.56 -8.39 27.37
C ALA A 237 -7.33 -7.68 27.99
N SER A 238 -6.15 -8.26 27.83
CA SER A 238 -4.90 -7.61 28.23
C SER A 238 -4.61 -6.41 27.32
N PHE A 239 -3.88 -5.41 27.84
CA PHE A 239 -3.42 -4.28 27.02
C PHE A 239 -2.62 -4.74 25.80
N THR A 240 -1.78 -5.77 25.95
CA THR A 240 -1.03 -6.37 24.84
C THR A 240 -1.98 -6.95 23.80
N GLY A 241 -2.93 -7.80 24.19
CA GLY A 241 -3.92 -8.37 23.28
C GLY A 241 -4.67 -7.29 22.50
N VAL A 242 -5.18 -6.26 23.19
CA VAL A 242 -5.88 -5.12 22.56
C VAL A 242 -4.99 -4.41 21.54
N MET A 243 -3.76 -4.07 21.89
CA MET A 243 -2.87 -3.34 20.98
C MET A 243 -2.40 -4.18 19.79
N SER A 244 -2.19 -5.49 19.98
CA SER A 244 -1.85 -6.41 18.89
C SER A 244 -3.03 -6.55 17.91
N ALA A 245 -4.25 -6.73 18.44
CA ALA A 245 -5.48 -6.78 17.65
C ALA A 245 -5.71 -5.51 16.82
N ILE A 246 -5.52 -4.32 17.40
CA ILE A 246 -5.61 -3.02 16.69
C ILE A 246 -4.53 -2.90 15.60
N SER A 247 -3.31 -3.37 15.88
CA SER A 247 -2.20 -3.32 14.93
C SER A 247 -2.43 -4.23 13.73
N THR A 248 -2.93 -5.45 13.95
CA THR A 248 -3.37 -6.39 12.91
C THR A 248 -4.55 -5.84 12.10
N GLN A 249 -5.52 -5.16 12.75
CA GLN A 249 -6.60 -4.47 12.04
C GLN A 249 -6.11 -3.32 11.15
N LEU A 250 -5.17 -2.52 11.63
CA LEU A 250 -4.59 -1.44 10.84
C LEU A 250 -3.73 -1.96 9.69
N PHE A 251 -2.97 -3.05 9.91
CA PHE A 251 -2.27 -3.77 8.85
C PHE A 251 -3.23 -4.25 7.75
N ALA A 252 -4.39 -4.80 8.13
CA ALA A 252 -5.39 -5.29 7.18
C ALA A 252 -5.98 -4.21 6.25
N LEU A 253 -5.86 -2.94 6.65
CA LEU A 253 -6.30 -1.76 5.90
C LEU A 253 -5.11 -0.94 5.34
N GLY A 254 -3.89 -1.41 5.57
CA GLY A 254 -2.64 -0.71 5.31
C GLY A 254 -2.20 -0.84 3.86
N ALA A 255 -2.43 0.22 3.08
CA ALA A 255 -1.86 0.32 1.72
C ALA A 255 -1.56 1.76 1.26
N SER A 256 -1.90 2.79 2.05
CA SER A 256 -1.92 4.21 1.63
C SER A 256 -0.60 4.70 1.01
N GLY A 257 0.55 4.22 1.51
CA GLY A 257 1.87 4.55 0.95
C GLY A 257 2.11 4.02 -0.48
N THR A 258 1.46 2.94 -0.91
CA THR A 258 1.55 2.45 -2.31
C THR A 258 0.74 3.31 -3.29
N PHE A 259 -0.24 4.07 -2.80
CA PHE A 259 -1.19 4.77 -3.65
C PHE A 259 -0.56 5.92 -4.44
N PHE A 260 0.60 6.46 -4.00
CA PHE A 260 1.39 7.40 -4.81
C PHE A 260 1.85 6.76 -6.14
N SER A 261 2.38 5.54 -6.09
CA SER A 261 2.85 4.81 -7.28
C SER A 261 1.67 4.33 -8.14
N VAL A 262 0.58 3.84 -7.50
CA VAL A 262 -0.66 3.50 -8.22
C VAL A 262 -1.20 4.70 -8.99
N ALA A 263 -1.33 5.87 -8.35
CA ALA A 263 -1.83 7.09 -8.99
C ALA A 263 -0.89 7.60 -10.09
N ALA A 264 0.43 7.42 -9.96
CA ALA A 264 1.40 7.78 -10.99
C ALA A 264 1.34 6.90 -12.24
N GLU A 265 0.89 5.64 -12.12
CA GLU A 265 0.75 4.70 -13.25
C GLU A 265 -0.67 4.61 -13.83
N MET A 266 -1.62 5.38 -13.27
CA MET A 266 -2.96 5.52 -13.86
C MET A 266 -2.90 6.30 -15.18
N LYS A 267 -3.71 5.84 -16.16
CA LYS A 267 -4.01 6.61 -17.38
C LYS A 267 -4.61 7.98 -17.02
N GLU A 268 -5.60 7.96 -16.14
CA GLU A 268 -6.37 9.12 -15.67
C GLU A 268 -6.29 9.24 -14.14
N PRO A 269 -5.23 9.84 -13.57
CA PRO A 269 -5.08 10.02 -12.12
C PRO A 269 -6.28 10.75 -11.47
N GLU A 270 -7.01 11.56 -12.25
CA GLU A 270 -8.24 12.22 -11.82
C GLU A 270 -9.31 11.27 -11.26
N LYS A 271 -9.30 10.00 -11.70
CA LYS A 271 -10.24 8.96 -11.28
C LYS A 271 -9.72 8.13 -10.09
N PHE A 272 -8.60 8.50 -9.46
CA PHE A 272 -8.06 7.79 -8.30
C PHE A 272 -9.07 7.67 -7.16
N THR A 273 -9.74 8.77 -6.75
CA THR A 273 -10.74 8.75 -5.66
C THR A 273 -11.88 7.78 -5.91
N ARG A 274 -12.37 7.66 -7.16
CA ARG A 274 -13.37 6.66 -7.54
C ARG A 274 -12.84 5.24 -7.32
N SER A 275 -11.60 5.01 -7.72
CA SER A 275 -10.91 3.72 -7.58
C SER A 275 -10.75 3.32 -6.11
N LEU A 276 -10.35 4.28 -5.27
CA LEU A 276 -10.23 4.13 -3.83
C LEU A 276 -11.57 3.77 -3.17
N ILE A 277 -12.64 4.53 -3.42
CA ILE A 277 -13.93 4.29 -2.76
C ILE A 277 -14.48 2.89 -3.07
N TRP A 278 -14.40 2.46 -4.34
CA TRP A 278 -14.86 1.12 -4.75
C TRP A 278 -14.00 0.00 -4.16
N GLY A 279 -12.67 0.13 -4.21
CA GLY A 279 -11.76 -0.86 -3.62
C GLY A 279 -11.92 -0.94 -2.10
N GLN A 280 -11.86 0.19 -1.40
CA GLN A 280 -11.92 0.28 0.05
C GLN A 280 -13.25 -0.23 0.61
N SER A 281 -14.38 0.22 0.05
CA SER A 281 -15.71 -0.20 0.52
C SER A 281 -15.92 -1.72 0.36
N PHE A 282 -15.48 -2.29 -0.77
CA PHE A 282 -15.55 -3.73 -1.00
C PHE A 282 -14.77 -4.53 0.06
N ILE A 283 -13.56 -4.08 0.39
CA ILE A 283 -12.73 -4.71 1.43
C ILE A 283 -13.34 -4.58 2.82
N VAL A 284 -13.77 -3.39 3.22
CA VAL A 284 -14.33 -3.14 4.55
C VAL A 284 -15.59 -3.97 4.78
N ILE A 285 -16.52 -3.98 3.81
CA ILE A 285 -17.77 -4.77 3.90
C ILE A 285 -17.46 -6.26 3.99
N THR A 286 -16.60 -6.78 3.11
CA THR A 286 -16.25 -8.22 3.09
C THR A 286 -15.58 -8.65 4.40
N ASN A 287 -14.63 -7.86 4.88
CA ASN A 287 -13.88 -8.17 6.09
C ASN A 287 -14.77 -8.15 7.34
N ILE A 288 -15.69 -7.18 7.46
CA ILE A 288 -16.65 -7.15 8.57
C ILE A 288 -17.57 -8.37 8.50
N ALA A 289 -18.13 -8.70 7.33
CA ALA A 289 -19.04 -9.83 7.16
C ALA A 289 -18.38 -11.16 7.52
N ILE A 290 -17.22 -11.48 6.93
CA ILE A 290 -16.48 -12.73 7.17
C ILE A 290 -16.02 -12.83 8.63
N SER A 291 -15.43 -11.76 9.18
CA SER A 291 -14.95 -11.78 10.57
C SER A 291 -16.09 -11.93 11.57
N SER A 292 -17.25 -11.32 11.31
CA SER A 292 -18.46 -11.48 12.14
C SER A 292 -18.98 -12.92 12.11
N ILE A 293 -19.08 -13.52 10.91
CA ILE A 293 -19.53 -14.90 10.72
C ILE A 293 -18.61 -15.88 11.44
N MET A 294 -17.31 -15.77 11.18
CA MET A 294 -16.32 -16.70 11.73
C MET A 294 -16.20 -16.55 13.24
N TYR A 295 -16.16 -15.32 13.77
CA TYR A 295 -16.16 -15.09 15.21
C TYR A 295 -17.39 -15.69 15.90
N ALA A 296 -18.60 -15.44 15.38
CA ALA A 296 -19.84 -15.90 16.01
C ALA A 296 -20.01 -17.44 16.01
N LYS A 297 -19.33 -18.17 15.11
CA LYS A 297 -19.44 -19.64 15.00
C LYS A 297 -18.24 -20.41 15.51
N VAL A 298 -17.06 -19.80 15.53
CA VAL A 298 -15.80 -20.48 15.89
C VAL A 298 -15.23 -19.94 17.22
N GLY A 299 -15.39 -18.65 17.52
CA GLY A 299 -14.98 -18.06 18.78
C GLY A 299 -13.50 -18.27 19.09
N GLN A 300 -13.17 -18.76 20.30
CA GLN A 300 -11.79 -19.04 20.72
C GLN A 300 -11.07 -20.13 19.92
N TYR A 301 -11.77 -20.92 19.09
CA TYR A 301 -11.17 -21.98 18.27
C TYR A 301 -10.74 -21.53 16.86
N LEU A 302 -10.61 -20.22 16.64
CA LEU A 302 -10.19 -19.66 15.35
C LEU A 302 -8.74 -20.04 15.06
N ALA A 303 -8.49 -20.59 13.87
CA ALA A 303 -7.13 -20.81 13.38
C ALA A 303 -6.52 -19.49 12.87
N SER A 304 -5.19 -19.39 12.91
CA SER A 304 -4.41 -18.35 12.24
C SER A 304 -3.46 -19.03 11.24
N PRO A 305 -3.60 -18.82 9.92
CA PRO A 305 -4.63 -18.00 9.25
C PRO A 305 -6.04 -18.62 9.29
N ALA A 306 -7.07 -17.77 9.27
CA ALA A 306 -8.48 -18.15 9.43
C ALA A 306 -8.97 -19.26 8.51
N LEU A 307 -8.39 -19.41 7.31
CA LEU A 307 -8.71 -20.48 6.34
C LEU A 307 -8.71 -21.89 6.98
N GLY A 308 -7.86 -22.13 7.98
CA GLY A 308 -7.78 -23.40 8.71
C GLY A 308 -8.99 -23.75 9.61
N SER A 309 -9.84 -22.77 9.94
CA SER A 309 -10.88 -22.91 10.98
C SER A 309 -12.01 -23.90 10.65
N ALA A 310 -12.19 -24.25 9.38
CA ALA A 310 -13.28 -25.10 8.91
C ALA A 310 -13.00 -26.62 8.98
N GLY A 311 -11.80 -27.03 9.43
CA GLY A 311 -11.38 -28.44 9.54
C GLY A 311 -10.68 -28.96 8.28
N LEU A 312 -9.98 -30.09 8.40
CA LEU A 312 -8.93 -30.53 7.46
C LEU A 312 -9.32 -30.50 5.96
N LEU A 313 -10.46 -31.07 5.59
CA LEU A 313 -10.90 -31.10 4.18
C LEU A 313 -11.12 -29.69 3.63
N ILE A 314 -11.84 -28.84 4.35
CA ILE A 314 -12.14 -27.47 3.92
C ILE A 314 -10.89 -26.59 4.01
N LYS A 315 -10.03 -26.77 5.02
CA LYS A 315 -8.71 -26.14 5.11
C LYS A 315 -7.93 -26.35 3.80
N LYS A 316 -7.80 -27.61 3.34
CA LYS A 316 -7.13 -27.91 2.06
C LYS A 316 -7.81 -27.29 0.84
N ILE A 317 -9.15 -27.39 0.73
CA ILE A 317 -9.89 -26.81 -0.40
C ILE A 317 -9.70 -25.29 -0.45
N SER A 318 -9.87 -24.60 0.68
CA SER A 318 -9.76 -23.14 0.77
C SER A 318 -8.31 -22.66 0.53
N PHE A 319 -7.30 -23.34 1.06
CA PHE A 319 -5.90 -23.01 0.75
C PHE A 319 -5.54 -23.31 -0.71
N GLY A 320 -6.08 -24.38 -1.31
CA GLY A 320 -5.89 -24.68 -2.74
C GLY A 320 -6.51 -23.63 -3.67
N ILE A 321 -7.74 -23.20 -3.40
CA ILE A 321 -8.44 -22.16 -4.18
C ILE A 321 -7.79 -20.79 -3.99
N SER A 322 -7.32 -20.46 -2.78
CA SER A 322 -6.63 -19.18 -2.52
C SER A 322 -5.17 -19.16 -2.94
N PHE A 323 -4.51 -20.31 -3.17
CA PHE A 323 -3.07 -20.40 -3.46
C PHE A 323 -2.59 -19.44 -4.57
N PRO A 324 -3.24 -19.33 -5.76
CA PRO A 324 -2.86 -18.35 -6.77
C PRO A 324 -2.95 -16.92 -6.26
N GLY A 325 -3.95 -16.62 -5.41
CA GLY A 325 -4.11 -15.31 -4.79
C GLY A 325 -3.07 -15.00 -3.71
N LEU A 326 -2.68 -15.97 -2.89
CA LEU A 326 -1.62 -15.82 -1.90
C LEU A 326 -0.27 -15.56 -2.59
N LEU A 327 0.05 -16.35 -3.63
CA LEU A 327 1.24 -16.13 -4.45
C LEU A 327 1.23 -14.76 -5.14
N VAL A 328 0.09 -14.35 -5.71
CA VAL A 328 -0.04 -13.00 -6.32
C VAL A 328 0.14 -11.90 -5.29
N THR A 329 -0.23 -12.08 -4.01
CA THR A 329 0.11 -11.13 -2.93
C THR A 329 1.62 -11.00 -2.77
N ALA A 330 2.35 -12.12 -2.68
CA ALA A 330 3.81 -12.12 -2.56
C ALA A 330 4.48 -11.42 -3.75
N VAL A 331 4.02 -11.72 -4.98
CA VAL A 331 4.48 -11.10 -6.23
C VAL A 331 4.24 -9.59 -6.22
N ILE A 332 3.03 -9.14 -5.88
CA ILE A 332 2.64 -7.72 -5.89
C ILE A 332 3.50 -6.89 -4.94
N TRP A 333 3.62 -7.30 -3.67
CA TRP A 333 4.38 -6.51 -2.71
C TRP A 333 5.88 -6.55 -2.99
N SER A 334 6.41 -7.67 -3.47
CA SER A 334 7.80 -7.76 -3.93
C SER A 334 8.06 -6.84 -5.13
N HIS A 335 7.11 -6.77 -6.08
CA HIS A 335 7.18 -5.89 -7.24
C HIS A 335 7.21 -4.41 -6.87
N ILE A 336 6.33 -3.96 -5.96
CA ILE A 336 6.32 -2.57 -5.49
C ILE A 336 7.62 -2.23 -4.75
N ALA A 337 8.14 -3.15 -3.92
CA ALA A 337 9.43 -2.99 -3.23
C ALA A 337 10.60 -2.87 -4.22
N ALA A 338 10.67 -3.75 -5.21
CA ALA A 338 11.70 -3.70 -6.26
C ALA A 338 11.59 -2.44 -7.12
N LYS A 339 10.36 -2.07 -7.50
CA LYS A 339 10.07 -0.87 -8.29
C LYS A 339 10.43 0.43 -7.57
N TYR A 340 10.28 0.47 -6.25
CA TYR A 340 10.68 1.62 -5.45
C TYR A 340 12.17 1.95 -5.62
N TRP A 341 13.07 0.97 -5.46
CA TRP A 341 14.50 1.17 -5.70
C TRP A 341 14.82 1.40 -7.18
N PHE A 342 14.24 0.60 -8.08
CA PHE A 342 14.44 0.73 -9.51
C PHE A 342 14.13 2.16 -10.02
N VAL A 343 13.00 2.75 -9.60
CA VAL A 343 12.67 4.14 -9.91
C VAL A 343 13.63 5.10 -9.20
N ARG A 344 13.96 4.91 -7.92
CA ARG A 344 14.86 5.81 -7.17
C ARG A 344 16.27 5.87 -7.77
N ILE A 345 16.81 4.74 -8.23
CA ILE A 345 18.16 4.61 -8.80
C ILE A 345 18.23 5.14 -10.24
N LEU A 346 17.21 4.88 -11.06
CA LEU A 346 17.23 5.22 -12.49
C LEU A 346 16.51 6.54 -12.85
N ARG A 347 15.87 7.23 -11.89
CA ARG A 347 15.20 8.52 -12.11
C ARG A 347 16.14 9.53 -12.77
N GLY A 348 15.66 10.18 -13.83
CA GLY A 348 16.46 11.14 -14.62
C GLY A 348 17.45 10.50 -15.60
N THR A 349 17.45 9.17 -15.76
CA THR A 349 18.31 8.47 -16.74
C THR A 349 17.46 7.80 -17.84
N ARG A 350 18.00 7.70 -19.06
CA ARG A 350 17.36 6.93 -20.15
C ARG A 350 17.08 5.46 -19.78
N HIS A 351 17.88 4.90 -18.88
CA HIS A 351 17.77 3.51 -18.44
C HIS A 351 16.44 3.20 -17.73
N LEU A 352 15.72 4.21 -17.20
CA LEU A 352 14.42 4.00 -16.58
C LEU A 352 13.37 3.45 -17.56
N GLN A 353 13.38 3.92 -18.82
CA GLN A 353 12.36 3.57 -19.81
C GLN A 353 12.91 2.87 -21.08
N SER A 354 14.23 2.74 -21.25
CA SER A 354 14.86 1.98 -22.35
C SER A 354 15.38 0.60 -21.90
N ASN A 355 15.23 -0.42 -22.75
CA ASN A 355 15.57 -1.83 -22.48
C ASN A 355 17.09 -2.10 -22.52
N THR A 356 17.82 -1.52 -21.56
CA THR A 356 19.28 -1.63 -21.45
C THR A 356 19.72 -2.72 -20.46
N ILE A 357 21.00 -3.11 -20.49
CA ILE A 357 21.57 -4.03 -19.48
C ILE A 357 21.43 -3.43 -18.08
N THR A 358 21.73 -2.14 -17.89
CA THR A 358 21.55 -1.42 -16.62
C THR A 358 20.12 -1.50 -16.09
N HIS A 359 19.11 -1.33 -16.97
CA HIS A 359 17.69 -1.46 -16.61
C HIS A 359 17.41 -2.84 -16.02
N TRP A 360 17.82 -3.90 -16.72
CA TRP A 360 17.57 -5.28 -16.28
C TRP A 360 18.36 -5.65 -15.03
N THR A 361 19.63 -5.25 -14.92
CA THR A 361 20.46 -5.52 -13.74
C THR A 361 19.87 -4.88 -12.48
N VAL A 362 19.45 -3.60 -12.56
CA VAL A 362 18.83 -2.91 -11.41
C VAL A 362 17.45 -3.52 -11.09
N TRP A 363 16.65 -3.88 -12.10
CA TRP A 363 15.34 -4.52 -11.89
C TRP A 363 15.47 -5.88 -11.18
N VAL A 364 16.25 -6.80 -11.76
CA VAL A 364 16.45 -8.16 -11.24
C VAL A 364 17.14 -8.12 -9.88
N GLY A 365 18.15 -7.26 -9.70
CA GLY A 365 18.83 -7.07 -8.42
C GLY A 365 17.89 -6.56 -7.31
N SER A 366 17.07 -5.55 -7.60
CA SER A 366 16.09 -5.01 -6.63
C SER A 366 15.05 -6.07 -6.23
N MET A 367 14.66 -6.94 -7.17
CA MET A 367 13.75 -8.06 -6.91
C MET A 367 14.43 -9.16 -6.06
N ALA A 368 15.66 -9.54 -6.39
CA ALA A 368 16.42 -10.56 -5.65
C ALA A 368 16.66 -10.14 -4.19
N ILE A 369 17.09 -8.90 -3.95
CA ILE A 369 17.32 -8.35 -2.61
C ILE A 369 16.03 -8.36 -1.79
N THR A 370 14.92 -7.91 -2.37
CA THR A 370 13.60 -7.89 -1.73
C THR A 370 13.17 -9.29 -1.27
N VAL A 371 13.33 -10.29 -2.13
CA VAL A 371 12.95 -11.68 -1.83
C VAL A 371 13.89 -12.31 -0.79
N ALA A 372 15.19 -12.03 -0.85
CA ALA A 372 16.16 -12.51 0.14
C ALA A 372 15.90 -11.92 1.54
N ILE A 373 15.60 -10.62 1.64
CA ILE A 373 15.20 -9.97 2.90
C ILE A 373 13.91 -10.60 3.44
N GLY A 374 12.92 -10.82 2.56
CA GLY A 374 11.66 -11.50 2.93
C GLY A 374 11.89 -12.90 3.50
N PHE A 375 12.74 -13.72 2.87
CA PHE A 375 13.11 -15.05 3.35
C PHE A 375 13.74 -15.00 4.75
N ILE A 376 14.71 -14.11 4.97
CA ILE A 376 15.40 -13.98 6.25
C ILE A 376 14.41 -13.59 7.36
N ILE A 377 13.59 -12.55 7.14
CA ILE A 377 12.72 -12.03 8.20
C ILE A 377 11.61 -13.03 8.55
N VAL A 378 11.01 -13.69 7.55
CA VAL A 378 9.98 -14.71 7.79
C VAL A 378 10.59 -15.95 8.46
N GLY A 379 11.83 -16.32 8.15
CA GLY A 379 12.56 -17.34 8.88
C GLY A 379 12.78 -16.99 10.37
N VAL A 380 12.87 -15.70 10.72
CA VAL A 380 13.02 -15.24 12.12
C VAL A 380 11.69 -15.18 12.87
N VAL A 381 10.58 -14.82 12.19
CA VAL A 381 9.23 -14.74 12.79
C VAL A 381 8.22 -15.48 11.91
N PRO A 382 8.16 -16.83 11.97
CA PRO A 382 7.29 -17.64 11.11
C PRO A 382 5.80 -17.67 11.55
N PHE A 383 5.36 -16.74 12.40
CA PHE A 383 4.01 -16.69 12.98
C PHE A 383 3.14 -15.66 12.29
N PHE A 384 2.00 -16.08 11.76
CA PHE A 384 1.17 -15.19 10.94
C PHE A 384 0.64 -13.97 11.70
N ASP A 385 -0.18 -14.17 12.74
CA ASP A 385 -0.81 -13.05 13.47
C ASP A 385 0.21 -12.10 14.12
N ASP A 386 1.25 -12.63 14.79
CA ASP A 386 2.30 -11.80 15.42
C ASP A 386 3.15 -11.06 14.37
N PHE A 387 3.47 -11.68 13.22
CA PHE A 387 4.20 -10.98 12.16
C PHE A 387 3.36 -9.88 11.52
N LEU A 388 2.06 -10.11 11.25
CA LEU A 388 1.16 -9.08 10.74
C LEU A 388 0.98 -7.94 11.75
N SER A 389 0.85 -8.27 13.04
CA SER A 389 0.79 -7.31 14.15
C SER A 389 2.05 -6.44 14.20
N LEU A 390 3.23 -7.03 14.05
CA LEU A 390 4.52 -6.32 14.09
C LEU A 390 4.62 -5.29 12.97
N ILE A 391 4.25 -5.66 11.74
CA ILE A 391 4.25 -4.74 10.60
C ILE A 391 3.20 -3.64 10.78
N GLY A 392 2.02 -4.04 11.26
CA GLY A 392 0.88 -3.17 11.57
C GLY A 392 1.14 -2.13 12.64
N ALA A 393 2.00 -2.46 13.60
CA ALA A 393 2.41 -1.58 14.69
C ALA A 393 3.62 -0.73 14.31
N LEU A 394 4.75 -1.36 13.96
CA LEU A 394 6.06 -0.72 13.91
C LEU A 394 6.16 0.32 12.79
N ILE A 395 5.59 0.03 11.62
CA ILE A 395 5.84 0.84 10.42
C ILE A 395 4.57 1.28 9.70
N ASN A 396 3.55 0.43 9.58
CA ASN A 396 2.32 0.78 8.87
C ASN A 396 1.68 2.13 9.32
N PRO A 397 1.64 2.50 10.63
CA PRO A 397 1.04 3.76 11.07
C PRO A 397 1.81 4.99 10.58
N VAL A 398 3.09 4.87 10.20
CA VAL A 398 3.83 5.97 9.57
C VAL A 398 3.15 6.38 8.26
N PHE A 399 2.63 5.42 7.50
CA PHE A 399 2.06 5.64 6.16
C PHE A 399 0.53 5.75 6.13
N THR A 400 -0.17 5.21 7.12
CA THR A 400 -1.64 5.32 7.24
C THR A 400 -2.10 6.44 8.16
N ASN A 401 -1.27 6.89 9.11
CA ASN A 401 -1.68 7.81 10.15
C ASN A 401 -0.79 9.06 10.19
N VAL A 402 0.52 8.90 10.44
CA VAL A 402 1.43 10.01 10.76
C VAL A 402 1.71 10.89 9.53
N LEU A 403 2.26 10.32 8.45
CA LEU A 403 2.59 11.09 7.25
C LEU A 403 1.34 11.72 6.58
N PRO A 404 0.21 11.01 6.40
CA PRO A 404 -0.98 11.62 5.82
C PRO A 404 -1.59 12.71 6.72
N GLY A 405 -1.48 12.58 8.05
CA GLY A 405 -1.85 13.65 8.98
C GLY A 405 -1.03 14.92 8.75
N PHE A 406 0.29 14.79 8.60
CA PHE A 406 1.14 15.94 8.23
C PHE A 406 0.84 16.49 6.83
N MET A 407 0.52 15.64 5.85
CA MET A 407 0.09 16.09 4.52
C MET A 407 -1.20 16.91 4.56
N ILE A 408 -2.19 16.53 5.39
CA ILE A 408 -3.42 17.33 5.58
C ILE A 408 -3.04 18.70 6.13
N LEU A 409 -2.22 18.77 7.19
CA LEU A 409 -1.78 20.05 7.76
C LEU A 409 -1.00 20.90 6.75
N TYR A 410 -0.16 20.30 5.91
CA TYR A 410 0.59 21.00 4.86
C TYR A 410 -0.32 21.55 3.74
N PHE A 411 -1.26 20.74 3.24
CA PHE A 411 -2.24 21.19 2.24
C PHE A 411 -3.14 22.30 2.79
N LEU A 412 -3.55 22.20 4.06
CA LEU A 412 -4.27 23.26 4.76
C LEU A 412 -3.40 24.52 4.88
N GLY A 413 -2.17 24.42 5.40
CA GLY A 413 -1.27 25.56 5.60
C GLY A 413 -1.07 26.39 4.33
N ASN A 414 -0.86 25.73 3.19
CA ASN A 414 -0.38 26.37 1.97
C ASN A 414 -1.47 26.72 0.93
N ASN A 415 -2.76 26.43 1.16
CA ASN A 415 -3.84 26.70 0.19
C ASN A 415 -3.57 26.12 -1.23
N LEU A 416 -2.97 24.92 -1.32
CA LEU A 416 -2.52 24.40 -2.62
C LEU A 416 -3.67 24.30 -3.63
N VAL A 417 -3.47 24.90 -4.80
CA VAL A 417 -4.36 24.82 -5.97
C VAL A 417 -3.98 23.59 -6.80
N ARG A 418 -4.94 22.97 -7.49
CA ARG A 418 -4.66 21.81 -8.36
C ARG A 418 -4.10 22.27 -9.69
N VAL A 419 -3.16 21.52 -10.25
CA VAL A 419 -2.56 21.81 -11.56
C VAL A 419 -3.59 21.78 -12.70
N SER A 420 -4.72 21.07 -12.52
CA SER A 420 -5.81 21.02 -13.50
C SER A 420 -6.66 22.30 -13.61
N ASP A 421 -6.53 23.25 -12.68
CA ASP A 421 -7.42 24.43 -12.59
C ASP A 421 -6.92 25.63 -13.45
N GLY A 422 -6.02 25.38 -14.42
CA GLY A 422 -5.75 26.27 -15.55
C GLY A 422 -4.77 27.43 -15.33
N ASN A 423 -4.41 27.75 -14.08
CA ASN A 423 -3.34 28.72 -13.84
C ASN A 423 -1.97 28.08 -14.12
N SER A 424 -1.15 28.80 -14.90
CA SER A 424 0.26 28.48 -15.14
C SER A 424 1.00 28.25 -13.82
N TYR A 425 1.86 27.22 -13.81
CA TYR A 425 2.65 26.83 -12.64
C TYR A 425 3.70 27.91 -12.37
N ASP A 426 3.33 28.93 -11.59
CA ASP A 426 4.21 30.04 -11.28
C ASP A 426 5.27 29.59 -10.27
N ALA A 427 6.36 29.04 -10.79
CA ALA A 427 7.49 28.52 -10.02
C ALA A 427 8.31 29.64 -9.31
N THR A 428 7.77 30.86 -9.25
CA THR A 428 8.36 32.02 -8.58
C THR A 428 7.98 32.13 -7.09
N GLU A 429 6.92 31.46 -6.63
CA GLU A 429 6.76 31.20 -5.20
C GLU A 429 7.79 30.16 -4.75
N GLY A 430 8.92 30.68 -4.24
CA GLY A 430 10.06 29.88 -3.78
C GLY A 430 9.71 28.85 -2.70
N PRO A 431 10.63 27.92 -2.40
CA PRO A 431 10.34 26.75 -1.57
C PRO A 431 9.71 27.15 -0.24
N VAL A 432 8.47 26.70 -0.02
CA VAL A 432 7.73 26.90 1.24
C VAL A 432 8.65 26.53 2.38
N SER A 433 8.96 27.51 3.24
CA SER A 433 9.90 27.30 4.33
C SER A 433 9.48 26.07 5.16
N PRO A 434 10.35 25.05 5.33
CA PRO A 434 9.99 23.79 5.97
C PRO A 434 9.47 23.93 7.41
N THR A 435 9.67 25.09 8.04
CA THR A 435 9.22 25.42 9.39
C THR A 435 7.98 26.33 9.43
N ALA A 436 7.60 26.99 8.33
CA ALA A 436 6.54 28.00 8.32
C ALA A 436 5.13 27.43 8.08
N TRP A 437 5.02 26.32 7.35
CA TRP A 437 3.72 25.74 6.96
C TRP A 437 2.93 25.22 8.17
N LEU A 438 3.60 24.67 9.19
CA LEU A 438 2.93 24.07 10.35
C LEU A 438 2.25 25.12 11.24
N PRO A 439 2.92 26.24 11.66
CA PRO A 439 2.23 27.36 12.30
C PRO A 439 1.11 27.97 11.44
N ALA A 440 1.31 28.08 10.12
CA ALA A 440 0.30 28.59 9.20
C ALA A 440 -0.95 27.69 9.15
N ALA A 441 -0.78 26.37 9.19
CA ALA A 441 -1.87 25.40 9.23
C ALA A 441 -2.75 25.60 10.49
N PHE A 442 -2.13 25.66 11.68
CA PHE A 442 -2.87 25.89 12.92
C PHE A 442 -3.56 27.26 12.97
N LYS A 443 -2.98 28.30 12.34
CA LYS A 443 -3.62 29.63 12.25
C LYS A 443 -4.96 29.59 11.49
N LYS A 444 -5.14 28.64 10.55
CA LYS A 444 -6.40 28.45 9.80
C LYS A 444 -7.55 27.82 10.59
N TYR A 445 -7.32 27.38 11.83
CA TYR A 445 -8.42 27.04 12.75
C TYR A 445 -9.44 28.19 12.86
N ARG A 446 -8.97 29.45 12.78
CA ARG A 446 -9.81 30.66 12.87
C ARG A 446 -10.67 30.94 11.62
N SER A 447 -10.44 30.28 10.49
CA SER A 447 -11.20 30.55 9.24
C SER A 447 -12.46 29.69 9.07
N GLY A 448 -12.85 28.89 10.07
CA GLY A 448 -14.15 28.23 10.13
C GLY A 448 -14.10 26.77 10.59
N TRP A 449 -15.26 26.27 11.05
CA TRP A 449 -15.41 24.95 11.68
C TRP A 449 -14.94 23.76 10.82
N LYS A 450 -15.03 23.87 9.49
CA LYS A 450 -14.53 22.83 8.56
C LYS A 450 -13.01 22.67 8.64
N GLN A 451 -12.27 23.78 8.76
CA GLN A 451 -10.82 23.77 8.88
C GLN A 451 -10.40 23.31 10.29
N ALA A 452 -11.12 23.74 11.32
CA ALA A 452 -10.96 23.22 12.68
C ALA A 452 -11.11 21.69 12.73
N LEU A 453 -12.14 21.13 12.09
CA LEU A 453 -12.37 19.68 12.02
C LEU A 453 -11.25 18.95 11.25
N ALA A 454 -10.76 19.52 10.14
CA ALA A 454 -9.67 18.92 9.37
C ALA A 454 -8.33 18.92 10.14
N ILE A 455 -8.02 20.00 10.89
CA ILE A 455 -6.86 20.06 11.80
C ILE A 455 -7.01 19.04 12.93
N ALA A 456 -8.18 18.96 13.57
CA ALA A 456 -8.43 18.00 14.64
C ALA A 456 -8.30 16.55 14.16
N GLY A 457 -8.82 16.24 12.96
CA GLY A 457 -8.65 14.94 12.31
C GLY A 457 -7.18 14.61 12.02
N ALA A 458 -6.41 15.56 11.48
CA ALA A 458 -4.99 15.37 11.20
C ALA A 458 -4.15 15.15 12.48
N VAL A 459 -4.43 15.90 13.54
CA VAL A 459 -3.79 15.73 14.86
C VAL A 459 -4.17 14.37 15.47
N LEU A 460 -5.45 13.96 15.38
CA LEU A 460 -5.91 12.65 15.82
C LEU A 460 -5.22 11.51 15.05
N MET A 461 -5.02 11.66 13.75
CA MET A 461 -4.24 10.71 12.94
C MET A 461 -2.80 10.62 13.46
N ILE A 462 -2.10 11.74 13.64
CA ILE A 462 -0.70 11.73 14.14
C ILE A 462 -0.61 11.07 15.54
N ILE A 463 -1.49 11.45 16.47
CA ILE A 463 -1.47 10.92 17.85
C ILE A 463 -1.83 9.44 17.88
N SER A 464 -2.87 9.01 17.16
CA SER A 464 -3.24 7.58 17.08
C SER A 464 -2.15 6.75 16.41
N GLY A 465 -1.48 7.29 15.38
CA GLY A 465 -0.33 6.65 14.75
C GLY A 465 0.82 6.43 15.73
N ALA A 466 1.22 7.47 16.48
CA ALA A 466 2.26 7.36 17.50
C ALA A 466 1.87 6.38 18.63
N PHE A 467 0.62 6.39 19.06
CA PHE A 467 0.11 5.46 20.07
C PHE A 467 0.14 4.00 19.61
N ILE A 468 -0.25 3.72 18.36
CA ILE A 468 -0.18 2.37 17.77
C ILE A 468 1.28 1.93 17.57
N ILE A 469 2.18 2.83 17.15
CA ILE A 469 3.61 2.51 17.05
C ILE A 469 4.16 2.08 18.41
N ILE A 470 3.94 2.87 19.48
CA ILE A 470 4.50 2.59 20.81
C ILE A 470 3.82 1.37 21.44
N GLY A 471 2.49 1.40 21.61
CA GLY A 471 1.75 0.36 22.32
C GLY A 471 1.63 -0.95 21.55
N GLY A 472 1.51 -0.88 20.22
CA GLY A 472 1.52 -2.03 19.32
C GLY A 472 2.87 -2.72 19.31
N THR A 473 3.97 -1.99 19.07
CA THR A 473 5.31 -2.59 19.00
C THR A 473 5.71 -3.22 20.34
N TYR A 474 5.43 -2.53 21.45
CA TYR A 474 5.62 -3.09 22.79
C TYR A 474 4.85 -4.39 22.99
N SER A 475 3.57 -4.42 22.57
CA SER A 475 2.74 -5.62 22.64
C SER A 475 3.31 -6.77 21.82
N THR A 476 3.59 -6.54 20.53
CA THR A 476 4.03 -7.62 19.64
C THR A 476 5.39 -8.18 20.05
N ILE A 477 6.31 -7.35 20.56
CA ILE A 477 7.58 -7.82 21.13
C ILE A 477 7.32 -8.76 22.32
N LEU A 478 6.41 -8.41 23.23
CA LEU A 478 6.07 -9.28 24.36
C LEU A 478 5.38 -10.59 23.92
N ASN A 479 4.49 -10.54 22.94
CA ASN A 479 3.86 -11.75 22.38
C ASN A 479 4.91 -12.68 21.77
N ILE A 480 5.79 -12.16 20.90
CA ILE A 480 6.88 -12.94 20.28
C ILE A 480 7.80 -13.53 21.35
N GLN A 481 8.19 -12.74 22.37
CA GLN A 481 9.00 -13.26 23.49
C GLN A 481 8.26 -14.33 24.31
N GLY A 482 6.95 -14.22 24.49
CA GLY A 482 6.12 -15.23 25.13
C GLY A 482 6.13 -16.54 24.35
N SER A 483 5.80 -16.49 23.06
CA SER A 483 5.83 -17.63 22.15
C SER A 483 7.19 -18.36 22.16
N TYR A 484 8.30 -17.63 22.14
CA TYR A 484 9.64 -18.22 22.23
C TYR A 484 9.97 -18.84 23.60
N LYS A 485 9.39 -18.33 24.70
CA LYS A 485 9.59 -18.86 26.07
C LYS A 485 8.74 -20.09 26.35
N ASP A 486 7.50 -20.08 25.88
CA ASP A 486 6.51 -21.14 26.12
C ASP A 486 6.71 -22.35 25.18
N GLY A 487 7.72 -22.30 24.29
CA GLY A 487 8.11 -23.40 23.42
C GLY A 487 7.19 -23.59 22.19
N SER A 488 6.26 -22.67 21.94
CA SER A 488 5.48 -22.68 20.68
C SER A 488 6.35 -22.36 19.46
N VAL A 489 7.52 -21.75 19.68
CA VAL A 489 8.60 -21.60 18.69
C VAL A 489 9.80 -22.47 19.10
N SER A 490 10.14 -23.48 18.30
CA SER A 490 11.35 -24.29 18.55
C SER A 490 12.66 -23.56 18.18
N GLY A 491 12.60 -22.50 17.38
CA GLY A 491 13.75 -21.67 17.05
C GLY A 491 13.58 -20.81 15.79
N VAL A 492 14.59 -19.97 15.53
CA VAL A 492 14.77 -19.23 14.27
C VAL A 492 15.03 -20.24 13.14
N PHE A 493 14.46 -20.02 11.96
CA PHE A 493 14.52 -20.93 10.80
C PHE A 493 13.99 -22.35 11.10
N SER A 494 13.00 -22.44 11.99
CA SER A 494 12.36 -23.71 12.37
C SER A 494 11.72 -24.44 11.19
N CYS A 495 11.89 -25.76 11.17
CA CYS A 495 11.17 -26.65 10.26
C CYS A 495 9.75 -27.01 10.72
N GLY A 496 9.28 -26.54 11.89
CA GLY A 496 7.95 -26.92 12.41
C GLY A 496 6.80 -26.47 11.51
N ASP A 497 5.70 -27.22 11.55
CA ASP A 497 4.50 -26.89 10.77
C ASP A 497 3.92 -25.53 11.19
N ASN A 498 3.51 -24.73 10.20
CA ASN A 498 2.90 -23.41 10.36
C ASN A 498 1.48 -23.34 9.78
N SER A 499 0.83 -24.50 9.55
CA SER A 499 -0.41 -24.64 8.76
C SER A 499 -1.73 -24.37 9.47
#